data_AF-A0A921KCV5-F1
#
_entry.id   AF-A0A921KCV5-F1
#
_cell.length_a   1.000
_cell.length_b   1.000
_cell.length_c   1.000
_cell.angle_alpha   90.00
_cell.angle_beta   90.00
_cell.angle_gamma   90.00
#
_symmetry.space_group_name_H-M   'P 1'
#
loop_
_entity.id
_entity.type
_entity.pdbx_description
1 polymer ?
#
loop_
_entity_poly.entity_id
_entity_poly.type
_entity_poly.pdbx_seq_one_letter_code
_entity_poly.pdbx_strand_id
1 'polypeptide(L)'
;MQNPKPSSKMFLGIVGQLRSIIKEEGIETGGKLPSERELAERLQAGRSTIREALRSLELLGLIETRRGEGTFLTDFKKHQLVEVLAAFIMQQPDSVIDVQETRRIHETAAILAVCKDSTLRGLPVWESLLTKIDQDGEILREDIIREMIVATGNRLSLKIWFLLKQYSKVPFEEMSKADENDIVKILLHNLCAGNVLTTLEAYSEWIELVEGERGDNEK
;
A
#
# COMPACT_ATOMS: atom_id res chain seq x y z
N MET A 1 -42.06 8.28 -5.19
CA MET A 1 -41.09 9.33 -5.57
C MET A 1 -39.69 8.76 -5.38
N GLN A 2 -38.95 8.52 -6.47
CA GLN A 2 -37.55 8.11 -6.40
C GLN A 2 -36.70 9.36 -6.20
N ASN A 3 -35.91 9.42 -5.12
CA ASN A 3 -34.93 10.49 -4.95
C ASN A 3 -33.84 10.37 -6.03
N PRO A 4 -33.40 11.49 -6.63
CA PRO A 4 -32.37 11.46 -7.65
C PRO A 4 -31.07 10.90 -7.06
N LYS A 5 -30.42 9.98 -7.79
CA LYS A 5 -29.08 9.49 -7.43
C LYS A 5 -28.13 10.70 -7.30
N PRO A 6 -27.36 10.81 -6.20
CA PRO A 6 -26.43 11.91 -6.04
C PRO A 6 -25.41 11.92 -7.18
N SER A 7 -25.11 13.10 -7.72
CA SER A 7 -24.06 13.24 -8.71
C SER A 7 -22.69 12.93 -8.08
N SER A 8 -21.75 12.40 -8.87
CA SER A 8 -20.38 12.08 -8.40
C SER A 8 -19.72 13.24 -7.64
N LYS A 9 -19.96 14.48 -8.10
CA LYS A 9 -19.47 15.70 -7.44
C LYS A 9 -20.08 15.95 -6.05
N MET A 10 -21.37 15.66 -5.87
CA MET A 10 -22.05 15.80 -4.57
C MET A 10 -21.58 14.74 -3.58
N PHE A 11 -21.41 13.49 -4.04
CA PHE A 11 -20.84 12.41 -3.22
C PHE A 11 -19.42 12.75 -2.74
N LEU A 12 -18.52 13.12 -3.65
CA LEU A 12 -17.15 13.50 -3.29
C LEU A 12 -17.10 14.71 -2.33
N GLY A 13 -18.04 15.65 -2.47
CA GLY A 13 -18.22 16.76 -1.54
C GLY A 13 -18.55 16.29 -0.12
N ILE A 14 -19.55 15.39 0.01
CA ILE A 14 -19.96 14.82 1.31
C ILE A 14 -18.82 14.03 1.95
N VAL A 15 -18.08 13.24 1.16
CA VAL A 15 -16.91 12.50 1.66
C VAL A 15 -15.83 13.46 2.17
N GLY A 16 -15.56 14.54 1.44
CA GLY A 16 -14.61 15.57 1.86
C GLY A 16 -15.01 16.25 3.19
N GLN A 17 -16.29 16.57 3.36
CA GLN A 17 -16.79 17.17 4.60
C GLN A 17 -16.79 16.17 5.76
N LEU A 18 -17.17 14.91 5.54
CA LEU A 18 -17.09 13.87 6.56
C LEU A 18 -15.64 13.65 7.04
N ARG A 19 -14.66 13.66 6.12
CA ARG A 19 -13.23 13.61 6.49
C ARG A 19 -12.82 14.80 7.36
N SER A 20 -13.42 15.97 7.14
CA SER A 20 -13.17 17.17 7.95
C SER A 20 -13.73 16.98 9.36
N ILE A 21 -14.97 16.50 9.49
CA ILE A 21 -15.60 16.15 10.77
C ILE A 21 -14.76 15.13 11.56
N ILE A 22 -14.33 14.05 10.90
CA ILE A 22 -13.48 13.00 11.52
C ILE A 22 -12.20 13.61 12.11
N LYS A 23 -11.57 14.52 11.35
CA LYS A 23 -10.33 15.19 11.78
C LYS A 23 -10.59 16.18 12.92
N GLU A 24 -11.64 16.98 12.84
CA GLU A 24 -12.00 17.99 13.83
C GLU A 24 -12.41 17.37 15.18
N GLU A 25 -13.13 16.26 15.13
CA GLU A 25 -13.57 15.53 16.33
C GLU A 25 -12.52 14.54 16.87
N GLY A 26 -11.36 14.42 16.20
CA GLY A 26 -10.30 13.50 16.61
C GLY A 26 -10.75 12.04 16.62
N ILE A 27 -11.64 11.66 15.70
CA ILE A 27 -12.18 10.29 15.64
C ILE A 27 -11.09 9.36 15.10
N GLU A 28 -10.58 8.50 15.97
CA GLU A 28 -9.60 7.47 15.63
C GLU A 28 -10.27 6.23 15.03
N THR A 29 -9.46 5.33 14.47
CA THR A 29 -9.90 4.01 14.00
C THR A 29 -10.65 3.26 15.11
N GLY A 30 -11.81 2.68 14.77
CA GLY A 30 -12.72 2.06 15.73
C GLY A 30 -13.63 3.06 16.46
N GLY A 31 -13.41 4.35 16.29
CA GLY A 31 -14.24 5.42 16.82
C GLY A 31 -15.60 5.52 16.13
N LYS A 32 -16.61 5.96 16.89
CA LYS A 32 -17.99 6.09 16.41
C LYS A 32 -18.17 7.40 15.64
N LEU A 33 -18.73 7.33 14.44
CA LEU A 33 -19.10 8.50 13.65
C LEU A 33 -20.41 9.11 14.15
N PRO A 34 -20.63 10.42 13.90
CA PRO A 34 -21.92 11.04 14.13
C PRO A 34 -23.03 10.30 13.38
N SER A 35 -24.23 10.28 13.95
CA SER A 35 -25.37 9.56 13.39
C SER A 35 -25.79 10.10 12.01
N GLU A 36 -26.49 9.29 11.21
CA GLU A 36 -27.05 9.73 9.90
C GLU A 36 -27.85 11.03 10.03
N ARG A 37 -28.57 11.20 11.15
CA ARG A 37 -29.34 12.41 11.45
C ARG A 37 -28.43 13.62 11.68
N GLU A 38 -27.42 13.48 12.53
CA GLU A 38 -26.48 14.56 12.84
C GLU A 38 -25.67 14.96 11.61
N LEU A 39 -25.21 13.99 10.82
CA LEU A 39 -24.49 14.25 9.58
C LEU A 39 -25.37 14.99 8.57
N ALA A 40 -26.66 14.62 8.44
CA ALA A 40 -27.59 15.34 7.56
C ALA A 40 -27.78 16.81 7.98
N GLU A 41 -27.85 17.07 9.28
CA GLU A 41 -27.97 18.42 9.83
C GLU A 41 -26.69 19.23 9.64
N ARG A 42 -25.52 18.67 10.02
CA ARG A 42 -24.21 19.35 9.91
C ARG A 42 -23.81 19.63 8.47
N LEU A 43 -24.07 18.68 7.56
CA LEU A 43 -23.67 18.78 6.16
C LEU A 43 -24.74 19.44 5.27
N GLN A 44 -25.88 19.86 5.86
CA GLN A 44 -27.01 20.46 5.15
C GLN A 44 -27.45 19.63 3.94
N ALA A 45 -27.46 18.30 4.10
CA ALA A 45 -27.77 17.35 3.04
C ALA A 45 -29.00 16.51 3.41
N GLY A 46 -29.72 16.05 2.40
CA GLY A 46 -30.85 15.14 2.62
C GLY A 46 -30.40 13.82 3.28
N ARG A 47 -31.18 13.30 4.23
CA ARG A 47 -30.88 12.04 4.92
C ARG A 47 -30.64 10.86 3.97
N SER A 48 -31.40 10.78 2.87
CA SER A 48 -31.19 9.77 1.83
C SER A 48 -29.81 9.86 1.18
N THR A 49 -29.30 11.08 1.01
CA THR A 49 -27.99 11.33 0.38
C THR A 49 -26.87 10.94 1.34
N ILE A 50 -26.99 11.29 2.62
CA ILE A 50 -26.05 10.84 3.66
C ILE A 50 -26.06 9.32 3.75
N ARG A 51 -27.24 8.69 3.77
CA ARG A 51 -27.35 7.23 3.81
C ARG A 51 -26.64 6.57 2.64
N GLU A 52 -26.81 7.08 1.42
CA GLU A 52 -26.17 6.53 0.23
C GLU A 52 -24.65 6.74 0.26
N ALA A 53 -24.20 7.90 0.76
CA ALA A 53 -22.79 8.17 0.95
C ALA A 53 -22.16 7.21 1.98
N LEU A 54 -22.81 7.03 3.13
CA LEU A 54 -22.37 6.09 4.17
C LEU A 54 -22.36 4.65 3.67
N ARG A 55 -23.39 4.20 2.94
CA ARG A 55 -23.40 2.87 2.29
C ARG A 55 -22.25 2.69 1.32
N SER A 56 -21.94 3.72 0.53
CA SER A 56 -20.81 3.67 -0.41
C SER A 56 -19.49 3.58 0.35
N LEU A 57 -19.31 4.35 1.42
CA LEU A 57 -18.12 4.29 2.27
C LEU A 57 -17.99 2.93 3.00
N GLU A 58 -19.11 2.33 3.40
CA GLU A 58 -19.18 1.00 4.00
C GLU A 58 -18.81 -0.08 2.98
N LEU A 59 -19.29 0.01 1.73
CA LEU A 59 -18.88 -0.87 0.63
C LEU A 59 -17.38 -0.77 0.31
N LEU A 60 -16.81 0.42 0.49
CA LEU A 60 -15.37 0.66 0.32
C LEU A 60 -14.54 0.23 1.53
N GLY A 61 -15.18 -0.29 2.58
CA GLY A 61 -14.53 -0.76 3.79
C GLY A 61 -13.94 0.35 4.65
N LEU A 62 -14.37 1.60 4.44
CA LEU A 62 -13.89 2.81 5.15
C LEU A 62 -14.65 3.06 6.46
N ILE A 63 -15.83 2.47 6.59
CA ILE A 63 -16.64 2.49 7.80
C ILE A 63 -17.35 1.13 7.96
N GLU A 64 -17.83 0.83 9.16
CA GLU A 64 -18.65 -0.34 9.44
C GLU A 64 -19.89 0.04 10.25
N THR A 65 -21.07 -0.43 9.83
CA THR A 65 -22.31 -0.25 10.60
C THR A 65 -22.56 -1.46 11.48
N ARG A 66 -22.55 -1.24 12.79
CA ARG A 66 -22.93 -2.25 13.78
C ARG A 66 -24.39 -2.02 14.16
N ARG A 67 -25.26 -3.01 13.88
CA ARG A 67 -26.71 -2.90 14.10
C ARG A 67 -27.02 -2.51 15.55
N GLY A 68 -27.76 -1.42 15.73
CA GLY A 68 -28.13 -0.90 17.05
C GLY A 68 -27.05 -0.07 17.75
N GLU A 69 -25.79 -0.19 17.34
CA GLU A 69 -24.66 0.50 17.97
C GLU A 69 -24.23 1.77 17.23
N GLY A 70 -24.39 1.80 15.91
CA GLY A 70 -24.05 2.95 15.05
C GLY A 70 -23.01 2.63 13.99
N THR A 71 -22.41 3.66 13.43
CA THR A 71 -21.41 3.55 12.37
C THR A 71 -20.04 3.93 12.92
N PHE A 72 -19.02 3.14 12.60
CA PHE A 72 -17.67 3.27 13.13
C PHE A 72 -16.66 3.43 12.01
N LEU A 73 -15.61 4.21 12.26
CA LEU A 73 -14.47 4.33 11.35
C LEU A 73 -13.68 3.04 11.38
N THR A 74 -13.40 2.45 10.22
CA THR A 74 -12.58 1.24 10.12
C THR A 74 -11.13 1.59 9.88
N ASP A 75 -10.24 0.61 10.09
CA ASP A 75 -8.88 0.73 9.58
C ASP A 75 -8.96 0.69 8.06
N PHE A 76 -8.45 1.72 7.37
CA PHE A 76 -8.32 1.76 5.90
C PHE A 76 -7.52 0.58 5.35
N LYS A 77 -6.82 -0.16 6.22
CA LYS A 77 -6.20 -1.45 5.91
C LYS A 77 -7.21 -2.57 5.63
N LYS A 78 -8.51 -2.41 5.89
CA LYS A 78 -9.53 -3.36 5.40
C LYS A 78 -9.71 -3.12 3.90
N HIS A 79 -8.92 -3.83 3.11
CA HIS A 79 -8.62 -3.77 1.67
C HIS A 79 -9.79 -3.70 0.66
N GLN A 80 -11.03 -3.33 1.00
CA GLN A 80 -12.18 -3.45 0.08
C GLN A 80 -12.09 -2.54 -1.17
N LEU A 81 -11.74 -1.26 -1.03
CA LEU A 81 -11.51 -0.41 -2.23
C LEU A 81 -10.36 -0.94 -3.09
N VAL A 82 -9.34 -1.51 -2.44
CA VAL A 82 -8.17 -2.10 -3.09
C VAL A 82 -8.58 -3.36 -3.86
N GLU A 83 -9.39 -4.23 -3.25
CA GLU A 83 -9.96 -5.43 -3.86
C GLU A 83 -10.83 -5.09 -5.06
N VAL A 84 -11.64 -4.03 -4.98
CA VAL A 84 -12.44 -3.55 -6.13
C VAL A 84 -11.53 -3.08 -7.26
N LEU A 85 -10.56 -2.22 -6.96
CA LEU A 85 -9.61 -1.73 -7.97
C LEU A 85 -8.80 -2.87 -8.58
N ALA A 86 -8.37 -3.84 -7.76
CA ALA A 86 -7.67 -5.00 -8.22
C ALA A 86 -8.54 -5.93 -9.06
N ALA A 87 -9.81 -6.12 -8.71
CA ALA A 87 -10.75 -6.86 -9.55
C ALA A 87 -11.01 -6.17 -10.90
N PHE A 88 -10.76 -4.86 -11.01
CA PHE A 88 -10.73 -4.14 -12.29
C PHE A 88 -9.40 -4.29 -13.03
N ILE A 89 -8.27 -4.18 -12.31
CA ILE A 89 -6.94 -4.29 -12.90
C ILE A 89 -6.69 -5.72 -13.40
N MET A 90 -7.11 -6.74 -12.64
CA MET A 90 -6.84 -8.17 -12.88
C MET A 90 -7.81 -8.85 -13.86
N GLN A 91 -8.55 -8.09 -14.66
CA GLN A 91 -9.53 -8.65 -15.61
C GLN A 91 -8.89 -9.24 -16.87
N GLN A 92 -7.66 -8.83 -17.19
CA GLN A 92 -6.95 -9.29 -18.38
C GLN A 92 -5.95 -10.39 -18.01
N PRO A 93 -5.66 -11.32 -18.93
CA PRO A 93 -4.66 -12.36 -18.71
C PRO A 93 -3.28 -11.81 -18.32
N ASP A 94 -2.89 -10.68 -18.90
CA ASP A 94 -1.56 -10.06 -18.73
C ASP A 94 -1.48 -9.08 -17.54
N SER A 95 -2.58 -8.89 -16.79
CA SER A 95 -2.66 -7.91 -15.71
C SER A 95 -1.62 -8.12 -14.60
N VAL A 96 -1.15 -9.35 -14.38
CA VAL A 96 -0.09 -9.63 -13.41
C VAL A 96 1.24 -9.01 -13.84
N ILE A 97 1.55 -9.06 -15.14
CA ILE A 97 2.78 -8.51 -15.70
C ILE A 97 2.75 -6.99 -15.54
N ASP A 98 1.64 -6.34 -15.90
CA ASP A 98 1.47 -4.88 -15.72
C ASP A 98 1.64 -4.46 -14.24
N VAL A 99 1.13 -5.25 -13.30
CA VAL A 99 1.30 -5.02 -11.86
C VAL A 99 2.77 -5.17 -11.44
N GLN A 100 3.45 -6.19 -11.92
CA GLN A 100 4.88 -6.42 -11.65
C GLN A 100 5.74 -5.29 -12.24
N GLU A 101 5.50 -4.88 -13.48
CA GLU A 101 6.21 -3.77 -14.11
C GLU A 101 5.98 -2.45 -13.36
N THR A 102 4.72 -2.16 -13.01
CA THR A 102 4.38 -0.96 -12.23
C THR A 102 5.05 -0.99 -10.85
N ARG A 103 5.08 -2.15 -10.20
CA ARG A 103 5.77 -2.35 -8.93
C ARG A 103 7.26 -2.04 -9.08
N ARG A 104 7.93 -2.60 -10.08
CA ARG A 104 9.36 -2.38 -10.37
C ARG A 104 9.69 -0.91 -10.64
N ILE A 105 8.78 -0.14 -11.25
CA ILE A 105 8.95 1.32 -11.42
C ILE A 105 9.14 2.02 -10.07
N HIS A 106 8.30 1.70 -9.08
CA HIS A 106 8.38 2.30 -7.74
C HIS A 106 9.67 1.88 -6.99
N GLU A 107 10.05 0.62 -7.11
CA GLU A 107 11.24 0.06 -6.45
C GLU A 107 12.53 0.63 -7.05
N THR A 108 12.64 0.66 -8.38
CA THR A 108 13.77 1.25 -9.12
C THR A 108 13.91 2.74 -8.81
N ALA A 109 12.79 3.47 -8.77
CA ALA A 109 12.81 4.89 -8.42
C ALA A 109 13.31 5.12 -6.98
N ALA A 110 12.97 4.23 -6.04
CA ALA A 110 13.48 4.30 -4.68
C ALA A 110 14.99 4.03 -4.61
N ILE A 111 15.47 2.99 -5.31
CA ILE A 111 16.91 2.69 -5.45
C ILE A 111 17.66 3.92 -5.98
N LEU A 112 17.17 4.51 -7.06
CA LEU A 112 17.79 5.70 -7.67
C LEU A 112 17.81 6.90 -6.72
N ALA A 113 16.74 7.11 -5.96
CA ALA A 113 16.67 8.20 -4.99
C ALA A 113 17.68 8.00 -3.85
N VAL A 114 17.74 6.79 -3.29
CA VAL A 114 18.70 6.46 -2.22
C VAL A 114 20.13 6.57 -2.75
N CYS A 115 20.48 5.94 -3.86
CA CYS A 115 21.85 5.97 -4.40
C CYS A 115 22.37 7.39 -4.65
N LYS A 116 21.51 8.33 -5.05
CA LYS A 116 21.89 9.71 -5.40
C LYS A 116 22.03 10.64 -4.18
N ASP A 117 21.49 10.29 -3.03
CA ASP A 117 21.47 11.13 -1.83
C ASP A 117 22.32 10.51 -0.71
N SER A 118 23.44 11.14 -0.38
CA SER A 118 24.33 10.68 0.71
C SER A 118 23.64 10.61 2.07
N THR A 119 22.62 11.44 2.32
CA THR A 119 21.83 11.42 3.56
C THR A 119 21.02 10.15 3.64
N LEU A 120 20.37 9.77 2.53
CA LEU A 120 19.58 8.53 2.46
C LEU A 120 20.47 7.30 2.53
N ARG A 121 21.66 7.33 1.91
CA ARG A 121 22.65 6.24 2.02
C ARG A 121 23.23 6.09 3.42
N GLY A 122 23.26 7.17 4.20
CA GLY A 122 23.75 7.17 5.58
C GLY A 122 22.73 6.74 6.63
N LEU A 123 21.53 6.31 6.24
CA LEU A 123 20.52 5.86 7.20
C LEU A 123 20.95 4.55 7.88
N PRO A 124 20.75 4.41 9.20
CA PRO A 124 21.19 3.23 9.96
C PRO A 124 20.43 1.95 9.59
N VAL A 125 19.30 2.09 8.90
CA VAL A 125 18.46 0.96 8.50
C VAL A 125 19.22 -0.04 7.62
N TRP A 126 20.13 0.42 6.75
CA TRP A 126 20.88 -0.49 5.86
C TRP A 126 21.81 -1.42 6.63
N GLU A 127 22.50 -0.89 7.65
CA GLU A 127 23.34 -1.68 8.55
C GLU A 127 22.50 -2.66 9.37
N SER A 128 21.31 -2.23 9.82
CA SER A 128 20.38 -3.12 10.52
C SER A 128 19.91 -4.27 9.63
N LEU A 129 19.62 -4.04 8.35
CA LEU A 129 19.23 -5.10 7.41
C LEU A 129 20.40 -6.06 7.16
N LEU A 130 21.60 -5.54 6.90
CA LEU A 130 22.81 -6.36 6.71
C LEU A 130 23.10 -7.24 7.94
N THR A 131 23.07 -6.65 9.13
CA THR A 131 23.31 -7.36 10.40
C THR A 131 22.30 -8.48 10.61
N LYS A 132 21.02 -8.24 10.28
CA LYS A 132 19.96 -9.25 10.38
C LYS A 132 20.26 -10.45 9.46
N ILE A 133 20.67 -10.20 8.22
CA ILE A 133 21.05 -11.27 7.28
C ILE A 133 22.28 -12.04 7.78
N ASP A 134 23.28 -11.35 8.35
CA ASP A 134 24.51 -11.99 8.86
C ASP A 134 24.26 -12.84 10.12
N GLN A 135 23.35 -12.43 10.99
CA GLN A 135 23.06 -13.11 12.26
C GLN A 135 22.02 -14.22 12.10
N ASP A 136 20.90 -13.91 11.45
CA ASP A 136 19.74 -14.80 11.37
C ASP A 136 19.81 -15.70 10.14
N GLY A 137 20.60 -15.34 9.13
CA GLY A 137 20.69 -16.07 7.86
C GLY A 137 19.43 -15.95 6.99
N GLU A 138 18.51 -15.05 7.35
CA GLU A 138 17.28 -14.78 6.62
C GLU A 138 16.76 -13.38 6.93
N ILE A 139 15.97 -12.81 6.01
CA ILE A 139 15.28 -11.55 6.20
C ILE A 139 13.93 -11.57 5.49
N LEU A 140 12.94 -10.88 6.05
CA LEU A 140 11.66 -10.73 5.38
C LEU A 140 11.87 -9.95 4.07
N ARG A 141 11.54 -10.54 2.92
CA ARG A 141 11.75 -9.92 1.60
C ARG A 141 11.11 -8.53 1.50
N GLU A 142 9.93 -8.36 2.11
CA GLU A 142 9.24 -7.08 2.21
C GLU A 142 10.11 -5.98 2.85
N ASP A 143 10.84 -6.30 3.93
CA ASP A 143 11.59 -5.30 4.70
C ASP A 143 12.59 -4.58 3.78
N ILE A 144 13.30 -5.30 2.91
CA ILE A 144 14.32 -4.73 2.02
C ILE A 144 13.71 -3.63 1.12
N ILE A 145 12.63 -3.96 0.41
CA ILE A 145 11.98 -3.03 -0.52
C ILE A 145 11.26 -1.90 0.23
N ARG A 146 10.57 -2.25 1.32
CA ARG A 146 9.82 -1.29 2.13
C ARG A 146 10.75 -0.20 2.67
N GLU A 147 11.90 -0.57 3.22
CA GLU A 147 12.85 0.40 3.78
C GLU A 147 13.44 1.31 2.69
N MET A 148 13.73 0.79 1.49
CA MET A 148 14.13 1.64 0.34
C MET A 148 13.09 2.70 0.01
N ILE A 149 11.81 2.31 -0.08
CA ILE A 149 10.73 3.25 -0.41
C ILE A 149 10.49 4.23 0.74
N VAL A 150 10.52 3.76 2.00
CA VAL A 150 10.38 4.60 3.21
C VAL A 150 11.47 5.66 3.25
N ALA A 151 12.73 5.31 2.95
CA ALA A 151 13.85 6.23 2.95
C ALA A 151 13.63 7.45 2.03
N THR A 152 12.91 7.28 0.91
CA THR A 152 12.60 8.39 -0.01
C THR A 152 11.64 9.44 0.57
N GLY A 153 10.93 9.13 1.66
CA GLY A 153 9.85 9.95 2.19
C GLY A 153 8.58 10.00 1.33
N ASN A 154 8.54 9.28 0.19
CA ASN A 154 7.40 9.26 -0.70
C ASN A 154 6.28 8.32 -0.18
N ARG A 155 5.47 8.87 0.73
CA ARG A 155 4.36 8.13 1.37
C ARG A 155 3.31 7.62 0.39
N LEU A 156 3.15 8.27 -0.77
CA LEU A 156 2.22 7.81 -1.81
C LEU A 156 2.78 6.57 -2.51
N SER A 157 4.06 6.61 -2.90
CA SER A 157 4.76 5.47 -3.51
C SER A 157 4.69 4.23 -2.60
N LEU A 158 4.93 4.41 -1.30
CA LEU A 158 4.82 3.31 -0.33
C LEU A 158 3.41 2.70 -0.30
N LYS A 159 2.37 3.54 -0.25
CA LYS A 159 0.98 3.07 -0.25
C LYS A 159 0.65 2.32 -1.53
N ILE A 160 1.00 2.87 -2.69
CA ILE A 160 0.77 2.22 -3.99
C ILE A 160 1.51 0.88 -4.04
N TRP A 161 2.77 0.84 -3.60
CA TRP A 161 3.56 -0.37 -3.57
C TRP A 161 2.93 -1.48 -2.73
N PHE A 162 2.41 -1.18 -1.53
CA PHE A 162 1.69 -2.17 -0.72
C PHE A 162 0.48 -2.77 -1.46
N LEU A 163 -0.22 -1.98 -2.28
CA LEU A 163 -1.32 -2.50 -3.10
C LEU A 163 -0.80 -3.39 -4.22
N LEU A 164 0.22 -2.94 -4.96
CA LEU A 164 0.78 -3.69 -6.09
C LEU A 164 1.36 -5.03 -5.63
N LYS A 165 2.07 -5.05 -4.49
CA LYS A 165 2.62 -6.27 -3.89
C LYS A 165 1.56 -7.35 -3.74
N GLN A 166 0.37 -7.02 -3.24
CA GLN A 166 -0.73 -7.98 -3.00
C GLN A 166 -1.20 -8.72 -4.26
N TYR A 167 -1.06 -8.10 -5.44
CA TYR A 167 -1.50 -8.66 -6.72
C TYR A 167 -0.35 -9.11 -7.63
N SER A 168 0.90 -8.79 -7.26
CA SER A 168 2.10 -9.09 -8.04
C SER A 168 2.43 -10.58 -8.13
N LYS A 169 1.78 -11.42 -7.31
CA LYS A 169 2.09 -12.85 -7.13
C LYS A 169 3.53 -13.12 -6.65
N VAL A 170 4.27 -12.10 -6.22
CA VAL A 170 5.62 -12.26 -5.68
C VAL A 170 5.54 -12.48 -4.15
N PRO A 171 6.18 -13.52 -3.59
CA PRO A 171 6.08 -13.88 -2.18
C PRO A 171 6.90 -12.97 -1.24
N PHE A 172 6.57 -11.69 -1.19
CA PHE A 172 7.27 -10.71 -0.33
C PHE A 172 7.03 -10.91 1.17
N GLU A 173 5.95 -11.59 1.55
CA GLU A 173 5.63 -11.95 2.94
C GLU A 173 6.49 -13.09 3.49
N GLU A 174 7.28 -13.74 2.64
CA GLU A 174 8.15 -14.85 3.02
C GLU A 174 9.56 -14.37 3.40
N MET A 175 10.25 -15.18 4.19
CA MET A 175 11.67 -14.99 4.48
C MET A 175 12.51 -15.29 3.24
N SER A 176 13.64 -14.61 3.11
CA SER A 176 14.63 -14.87 2.06
C SER A 176 15.28 -16.24 2.27
N LYS A 177 15.69 -16.85 1.16
CA LYS A 177 16.49 -18.07 1.12
C LYS A 177 17.98 -17.77 1.12
N ALA A 178 18.77 -18.81 1.35
CA ALA A 178 20.22 -18.70 1.47
C ALA A 178 20.90 -18.15 0.20
N ASP A 179 20.40 -18.52 -0.99
CA ASP A 179 20.88 -18.07 -2.29
C ASP A 179 20.50 -16.61 -2.61
N GLU A 180 19.40 -16.10 -2.05
CA GLU A 180 19.02 -14.68 -2.17
C GLU A 180 19.94 -13.77 -1.34
N ASN A 181 20.37 -14.23 -0.16
CA ASN A 181 21.04 -13.39 0.83
C ASN A 181 22.32 -12.73 0.32
N ASP A 182 23.11 -13.44 -0.48
CA ASP A 182 24.35 -12.89 -1.06
C ASP A 182 24.04 -11.77 -2.06
N ILE A 183 23.02 -11.94 -2.90
CA ILE A 183 22.56 -10.92 -3.86
C ILE A 183 22.03 -9.70 -3.10
N VAL A 184 21.23 -9.91 -2.05
CA VAL A 184 20.70 -8.82 -1.22
C VAL A 184 21.83 -8.04 -0.53
N LYS A 185 22.86 -8.72 -0.01
CA LYS A 185 24.04 -8.03 0.56
C LYS A 185 24.77 -7.19 -0.49
N ILE A 186 24.98 -7.72 -1.69
CA ILE A 186 25.59 -6.98 -2.81
C ILE A 186 24.75 -5.74 -3.13
N LEU A 187 23.43 -5.89 -3.22
CA LEU A 187 22.49 -4.81 -3.45
C LEU A 187 22.60 -3.72 -2.36
N LEU A 188 22.57 -4.09 -1.07
CA LEU A 188 22.62 -3.14 0.05
C LEU A 188 23.98 -2.43 0.14
N HIS A 189 25.08 -3.13 -0.08
CA HIS A 189 26.41 -2.52 -0.11
C HIS A 189 26.55 -1.51 -1.26
N ASN A 190 26.09 -1.85 -2.46
CA ASN A 190 26.13 -0.93 -3.61
C ASN A 190 25.18 0.26 -3.43
N LEU A 191 24.00 0.03 -2.84
CA LEU A 191 23.06 1.08 -2.47
C LEU A 191 23.74 2.12 -1.56
N CYS A 192 24.42 1.66 -0.50
CA CYS A 192 25.15 2.53 0.44
C CYS A 192 26.35 3.23 -0.22
N ALA A 193 27.04 2.55 -1.15
CA ALA A 193 28.15 3.12 -1.91
C ALA A 193 27.68 4.17 -2.95
N GLY A 194 26.41 4.13 -3.36
CA GLY A 194 25.85 4.99 -4.42
C GLY A 194 26.11 4.46 -5.83
N ASN A 195 26.42 3.17 -5.97
CA ASN A 195 26.74 2.52 -7.24
C ASN A 195 25.46 2.12 -7.99
N VAL A 196 24.80 3.10 -8.61
CA VAL A 196 23.48 2.93 -9.24
C VAL A 196 23.36 1.69 -10.15
N LEU A 197 24.31 1.52 -11.08
CA LEU A 197 24.22 0.44 -12.08
C LEU A 197 24.24 -0.95 -11.40
N THR A 198 25.23 -1.20 -10.56
CA THR A 198 25.39 -2.48 -9.86
C THR A 198 24.28 -2.72 -8.85
N THR A 199 23.73 -1.68 -8.21
CA THR A 199 22.55 -1.83 -7.35
C THR A 199 21.32 -2.30 -8.15
N LEU A 200 21.10 -1.73 -9.34
CA LEU A 200 19.97 -2.12 -10.19
C LEU A 200 20.15 -3.52 -10.80
N GLU A 201 21.38 -3.90 -11.16
CA GLU A 201 21.70 -5.27 -11.61
C GLU A 201 21.40 -6.29 -10.52
N ALA A 202 21.91 -6.09 -9.31
CA ALA A 202 21.65 -6.98 -8.16
C ALA A 202 20.16 -7.03 -7.78
N TYR A 203 19.45 -5.90 -7.88
CA TYR A 203 18.00 -5.86 -7.69
C TYR A 203 17.25 -6.67 -8.74
N SER A 204 17.59 -6.53 -10.03
CA SER A 204 16.96 -7.30 -11.11
C SER A 204 17.19 -8.80 -10.93
N GLU A 205 18.43 -9.19 -10.63
CA GLU A 205 18.81 -10.58 -10.37
C GLU A 205 18.01 -11.17 -9.20
N TRP A 206 17.92 -10.44 -8.08
CA TRP A 206 17.15 -10.88 -6.92
C TRP A 206 15.65 -11.02 -7.24
N ILE A 207 15.05 -10.06 -7.93
CA ILE A 207 13.62 -10.12 -8.29
C ILE A 207 13.34 -11.28 -9.25
N GLU A 208 14.19 -11.50 -10.26
CA GLU A 208 14.06 -12.61 -11.20
C GLU A 208 14.16 -13.97 -10.48
N LEU A 209 15.07 -14.09 -9.51
CA LEU A 209 15.18 -15.28 -8.67
C LEU A 209 13.87 -15.53 -7.90
N VAL A 210 13.38 -14.52 -7.17
CA VAL A 210 12.16 -14.63 -6.35
C VAL A 210 10.91 -14.92 -7.19
N GLU A 211 10.80 -14.32 -8.37
CA GLU A 211 9.67 -14.55 -9.28
C GLU A 211 9.74 -15.92 -9.98
N GLY A 212 10.94 -16.40 -10.31
CA GLY A 212 11.17 -17.70 -10.95
C GLY A 212 10.78 -18.90 -10.07
N GLU A 213 10.85 -18.77 -8.75
CA GLU A 213 10.52 -19.82 -7.78
C GLU A 213 9.07 -20.33 -7.85
N ARG A 214 8.16 -19.56 -8.45
CA ARG A 214 6.75 -19.98 -8.62
C ARG A 214 6.52 -20.83 -9.86
N GLY A 215 7.38 -20.74 -10.89
CA GLY A 215 7.24 -21.50 -12.13
C GLY A 215 7.35 -23.02 -11.97
N ASP A 216 7.99 -23.48 -10.89
CA ASP A 216 8.16 -24.90 -10.57
C ASP A 216 7.11 -25.46 -9.61
N ASN A 217 6.36 -24.61 -8.90
CA ASN A 217 5.34 -25.04 -7.92
C ASN A 217 3.89 -25.04 -8.47
N GLU A 218 3.68 -24.63 -9.73
CA GLU A 218 2.38 -24.66 -10.42
C GLU A 218 2.32 -25.72 -11.57
N LYS A 219 3.24 -26.70 -11.60
CA LYS A 219 3.19 -27.86 -12.51
C LYS A 219 2.75 -29.14 -11.83
#